data_AF-A0A920RBQ6-F1
#
_entry.id   AF-A0A920RBQ6-F1
#
_cell.length_a   1.000
_cell.length_b   1.000
_cell.length_c   1.000
_cell.angle_alpha   90.00
_cell.angle_beta   90.00
_cell.angle_gamma   90.00
#
_symmetry.space_group_name_H-M   'P 1'
#
loop_
_entity.id
_entity.type
_entity.pdbx_description
1 polymer ?
#
loop_
_entity_poly.entity_id
_entity_poly.type
_entity_poly.pdbx_seq_one_letter_code
_entity_poly.pdbx_strand_id
1 'polypeptide(L)'
;MGSVYAALLGDAGNDVWAIDVWQEHIDAINQNGLRLEGASGDRTVKIKATTDHNKVGACDLVVVATKAGEVESAATFPARVTP
;
A
#
# COMPACT_ATOMS: atom_id res chain seq x y z
N MET A 1 -2.95 9.26 0.19
CA MET A 1 -2.81 9.17 1.66
C MET A 1 -2.32 7.79 2.13
N GLY A 2 -2.70 6.69 1.47
CA GLY A 2 -2.25 5.33 1.85
C GLY A 2 -0.74 5.14 1.90
N SER A 3 0.03 5.85 1.08
CA SER A 3 1.49 5.79 1.05
C SER A 3 2.16 6.09 2.39
N VAL A 4 1.60 6.98 3.21
CA VAL A 4 2.17 7.30 4.54
C VAL A 4 2.09 6.06 5.46
N TYR A 5 0.92 5.42 5.51
CA TYR A 5 0.75 4.19 6.30
C TYR A 5 1.62 3.06 5.76
N ALA A 6 1.64 2.86 4.44
CA ALA A 6 2.42 1.80 3.81
C ALA A 6 3.93 1.97 4.09
N ALA A 7 4.46 3.18 3.99
CA ALA A 7 5.86 3.46 4.29
C ALA A 7 6.16 3.24 5.78
N LEU A 8 5.35 3.74 6.70
CA LEU A 8 5.60 3.58 8.14
C LEU A 8 5.49 2.11 8.60
N LEU A 9 4.52 1.36 8.08
CA LEU A 9 4.38 -0.06 8.38
C LEU A 9 5.53 -0.88 7.79
N GLY A 10 5.96 -0.55 6.58
CA GLY A 10 7.12 -1.19 5.95
C GLY A 10 8.43 -0.88 6.69
N ASP A 11 8.60 0.37 7.14
CA ASP A 11 9.78 0.80 7.91
C ASP A 11 9.86 0.09 9.27
N ALA A 12 8.69 -0.21 9.86
CA ALA A 12 8.59 -1.02 11.08
C ALA A 12 8.82 -2.53 10.86
N GLY A 13 9.09 -2.98 9.62
CA GLY A 13 9.45 -4.36 9.29
C GLY A 13 8.28 -5.29 8.95
N ASN A 14 7.08 -4.75 8.70
CA ASN A 14 5.92 -5.56 8.30
C ASN A 14 5.98 -5.94 6.81
N ASP A 15 5.37 -7.07 6.42
CA ASP A 15 5.16 -7.42 5.02
C ASP A 15 4.01 -6.58 4.44
N VAL A 16 4.34 -5.52 3.70
CA VAL A 16 3.36 -4.55 3.19
C VAL A 16 3.16 -4.71 1.69
N TRP A 17 1.88 -4.80 1.31
CA TRP A 17 1.41 -4.64 -0.06
C TRP A 17 0.67 -3.30 -0.23
N ALA A 18 1.12 -2.48 -1.17
CA ALA A 18 0.38 -1.32 -1.66
C ALA A 18 -0.38 -1.70 -2.94
N ILE A 19 -1.66 -1.36 -3.00
CA ILE A 19 -2.49 -1.53 -4.19
C ILE A 19 -3.00 -0.17 -4.62
N ASP A 20 -2.80 0.17 -5.88
CA ASP A 20 -3.28 1.41 -6.50
C ASP A 20 -3.57 1.13 -7.98
N VAL A 21 -4.49 1.88 -8.58
CA VAL A 21 -4.80 1.77 -10.02
C VAL A 21 -3.78 2.52 -10.89
N TRP A 22 -2.97 3.39 -10.28
CA TRP A 22 -1.98 4.21 -10.96
C TRP A 22 -0.69 3.43 -11.26
N GLN A 23 -0.58 2.88 -12.48
CA GLN A 23 0.53 2.01 -12.89
C GLN A 23 1.90 2.66 -12.75
N GLU A 24 2.07 3.91 -13.19
CA GLU A 24 3.37 4.61 -13.13
C GLU A 24 3.86 4.78 -11.70
N HIS A 25 2.93 4.99 -10.75
CA HIS A 25 3.27 5.10 -9.33
C HIS A 25 3.69 3.75 -8.76
N ILE A 26 2.97 2.67 -9.09
CA ILE A 26 3.34 1.31 -8.71
C ILE A 26 4.71 0.92 -9.26
N ASP A 27 5.00 1.25 -10.52
CA ASP A 27 6.29 0.99 -11.14
C ASP A 27 7.40 1.77 -10.46
N ALA A 28 7.17 3.05 -10.15
CA ALA A 28 8.12 3.88 -9.41
C ALA A 28 8.43 3.31 -8.02
N ILE A 29 7.41 2.82 -7.29
CA ILE A 29 7.60 2.16 -5.99
C ILE A 29 8.39 0.86 -6.14
N ASN A 30 8.07 0.03 -7.14
CA ASN A 30 8.78 -1.24 -7.35
C ASN A 30 10.24 -1.04 -7.76
N GLN A 31 10.54 0.01 -8.52
CA GLN A 31 11.90 0.33 -8.96
C GLN A 31 12.74 0.99 -7.84
N ASN A 32 12.17 1.96 -7.14
CA ASN A 32 12.94 2.85 -6.26
C ASN A 32 12.64 2.65 -4.77
N GLY A 33 11.58 1.92 -4.43
CA GLY A 33 10.97 1.93 -3.10
C GLY A 33 9.99 3.10 -2.93
N LEU A 34 9.23 3.06 -1.85
CA LEU A 34 8.30 4.12 -1.48
C LEU A 34 9.03 5.16 -0.62
N ARG A 35 9.24 6.36 -1.18
CA ARG A 35 9.83 7.49 -0.45
C ARG A 35 8.74 8.23 0.34
N LEU A 36 9.01 8.45 1.62
CA LEU A 36 8.19 9.24 2.54
C LEU A 36 9.06 10.36 3.13
N GLU A 37 8.62 11.60 2.91
CA GLU A 37 9.24 12.80 3.47
C GLU A 37 8.20 13.57 4.30
N GLY A 38 8.61 14.09 5.45
CA GLY A 38 7.77 14.92 6.31
C GLY A 38 8.47 15.30 7.62
N ALA A 39 7.67 15.66 8.64
CA ALA A 39 8.19 16.07 9.94
C ALA A 39 9.08 15.01 10.62
N SER A 40 8.85 13.72 10.32
CA SER A 40 9.63 12.58 10.83
C SER A 40 10.89 12.27 10.00
N GLY A 41 11.27 13.18 9.10
CA GLY A 41 12.42 13.04 8.20
C GLY A 41 12.06 12.49 6.82
N ASP A 42 13.10 12.07 6.10
CA ASP A 42 13.03 11.52 4.75
C ASP A 42 13.58 10.09 4.74
N ARG A 43 12.82 9.17 4.15
CA ARG A 43 13.18 7.75 4.08
C ARG A 43 12.57 7.10 2.85
N THR A 44 13.26 6.10 2.33
CA THR A 44 12.78 5.25 1.25
C THR A 44 12.69 3.82 1.75
N VAL A 45 11.49 3.26 1.69
CA VAL A 45 11.16 1.94 2.25
C VAL A 45 10.84 0.99 1.12
N LYS A 46 11.37 -0.23 1.16
CA LYS A 46 11.01 -1.27 0.19
C LYS A 46 9.72 -1.96 0.64
N ILE A 47 8.70 -1.88 -0.19
CA ILE A 47 7.41 -2.57 -0.02
C ILE A 47 7.05 -3.28 -1.33
N LYS A 48 6.06 -4.18 -1.28
CA LYS A 48 5.48 -4.78 -2.47
C LYS A 48 4.38 -3.86 -2.99
N ALA A 49 4.31 -3.63 -4.30
CA ALA A 49 3.29 -2.77 -4.89
C ALA A 49 2.72 -3.39 -6.17
N THR A 50 1.40 -3.32 -6.35
CA THR A 50 0.75 -3.87 -7.54
C THR A 50 -0.54 -3.15 -7.92
N THR A 51 -0.89 -3.18 -9.20
CA THR A 51 -2.21 -2.82 -9.71
C THR A 51 -3.19 -4.00 -9.73
N ASP A 52 -2.68 -5.23 -9.52
CA ASP A 52 -3.46 -6.47 -9.58
C ASP A 52 -3.67 -7.06 -8.17
N HIS A 53 -4.88 -6.84 -7.63
CA HIS A 53 -5.25 -7.32 -6.30
C HIS A 53 -5.19 -8.85 -6.15
N ASN A 54 -5.25 -9.63 -7.24
CA ASN A 54 -5.19 -11.10 -7.17
C ASN A 54 -3.80 -11.61 -6.77
N LYS A 55 -2.77 -10.76 -6.83
CA LYS A 55 -1.42 -11.09 -6.37
C LYS A 55 -1.25 -10.97 -4.86
N VAL A 56 -2.22 -10.34 -4.19
CA VAL A 56 -2.18 -10.11 -2.74
C VAL A 56 -2.90 -11.26 -2.04
N GLY A 57 -2.18 -11.92 -1.13
CA GLY A 57 -2.72 -13.01 -0.31
C GLY A 57 -3.62 -12.51 0.83
N ALA A 58 -3.87 -13.38 1.80
CA ALA A 58 -4.50 -12.97 3.05
C ALA A 58 -3.62 -11.96 3.80
N CYS A 59 -4.26 -11.05 4.54
CA CYS A 59 -3.58 -10.01 5.31
C CYS A 59 -4.15 -9.97 6.73
N ASP A 60 -3.35 -9.60 7.73
CA ASP A 60 -3.86 -9.39 9.09
C ASP A 60 -4.55 -8.02 9.27
N LEU A 61 -4.25 -7.08 8.36
CA LEU A 61 -4.80 -5.72 8.34
C LEU A 61 -4.98 -5.23 6.91
N VAL A 62 -6.13 -4.62 6.62
CA VAL A 62 -6.39 -3.91 5.36
C VAL A 62 -6.70 -2.44 5.68
N VAL A 63 -5.96 -1.52 5.06
CA VAL A 63 -6.18 -0.07 5.19
C VAL A 63 -6.74 0.47 3.87
N VAL A 64 -8.01 0.85 3.87
CA VAL A 64 -8.66 1.50 2.72
C VAL A 64 -8.42 3.01 2.81
N ALA A 65 -7.49 3.52 2.00
CA ALA A 65 -7.07 4.92 2.01
C ALA A 65 -7.34 5.64 0.68
N THR A 66 -8.53 5.45 0.13
CA THR A 66 -9.04 6.12 -1.08
C THR A 66 -10.02 7.25 -0.77
N LYS A 67 -10.45 8.01 -1.77
CA LYS A 67 -11.51 9.02 -1.66
C LYS A 67 -12.85 8.34 -1.36
N ALA A 68 -13.72 9.02 -0.61
CA ALA A 68 -15.00 8.47 -0.14
C ALA A 68 -15.85 7.79 -1.24
N GLY A 69 -15.88 8.34 -2.46
CA GLY A 69 -16.65 7.77 -3.57
C GLY A 69 -16.12 6.43 -4.12
N GLU A 70 -14.90 6.05 -3.77
CA GLU A 70 -14.25 4.83 -4.27
C GLU A 70 -14.13 3.74 -3.20
N VAL A 71 -14.63 4.00 -1.98
CA VAL A 71 -14.50 3.09 -0.84
C VAL A 71 -15.18 1.76 -1.12
N GLU A 72 -16.36 1.74 -1.75
CA GLU A 72 -17.08 0.50 -2.08
C GLU A 72 -16.27 -0.39 -3.04
N SER A 73 -15.73 0.21 -4.11
CA SER A 73 -14.87 -0.48 -5.07
C SER A 73 -13.63 -1.05 -4.38
N ALA A 74 -12.99 -0.26 -3.52
CA ALA A 74 -11.82 -0.69 -2.76
C ALA A 74 -12.13 -1.76 -1.71
N ALA A 75 -13.28 -1.69 -1.04
CA ALA A 75 -13.68 -2.65 -0.01
C ALA A 75 -14.10 -4.00 -0.59
N THR A 76 -14.46 -4.04 -1.87
CA THR A 76 -14.83 -5.28 -2.58
C THR A 76 -13.59 -6.09 -2.97
N PHE A 77 -12.38 -5.55 -2.80
CA PHE A 77 -11.16 -6.32 -3.03
C PHE A 77 -11.10 -7.54 -2.10
N PRO A 78 -10.78 -8.73 -2.62
CA PRO A 78 -10.85 -10.01 -1.89
C PRO A 78 -9.74 -10.21 -0.86
N ALA A 79 -9.12 -9.14 -0.36
CA ALA A 79 -8.13 -9.23 0.72
C ALA A 79 -8.83 -9.79 1.97
N ARG A 80 -8.56 -11.06 2.26
CA ARG A 80 -9.15 -11.74 3.41
C ARG A 80 -8.37 -11.34 4.65
N VAL A 81 -9.08 -10.78 5.62
CA VAL A 81 -8.52 -10.57 6.95
C VAL A 81 -8.48 -11.92 7.66
N THR A 82 -7.30 -12.36 8.07
CA THR A 82 -7.12 -13.56 8.92
C THR A 82 -7.87 -13.35 10.25
N PRO A 83 -8.61 -14.37 10.75
CA PRO A 83 -9.35 -14.26 11.99
C PRO A 83 -8.46 -14.06 13.23
#